data_AF-A0A7S1C7U8-F1
#
_entry.id   AF-A0A7S1C7U8-F1
#
_cell.length_a   1.000
_cell.length_b   1.000
_cell.length_c   1.000
_cell.angle_alpha   90.00
_cell.angle_beta   90.00
_cell.angle_gamma   90.00
#
_symmetry.space_group_name_H-M   'P 1'
#
loop_
_entity.id
_entity.type
_entity.pdbx_description
1 polymer ?
#
loop_
_entity_poly.entity_id
_entity_poly.type
_entity_poly.pdbx_seq_one_letter_code
_entity_poly.pdbx_strand_id
1 'polypeptide(L)'
;LVAREGAAGPARNALEAYDTSIPASVQGEERAHVAEYLYRSNPMWVAERIQTPLFVLNSTDDPVCVKENIPTGDKLAPYISQTSVLAVTDRGSHCAFYEGWGYPRSWMDRVTLDFFAAVLAETDEAQGATQQARRARQGRQGARGG
;
A
#
# COMPACT_ATOMS: atom_id res chain seq x y z
N LEU A 1 28.97 32.15 -3.37
CA LEU A 1 27.67 31.78 -2.76
C LEU A 1 27.07 30.67 -3.60
N VAL A 2 27.23 29.42 -3.18
CA VAL A 2 26.56 28.27 -3.80
C VAL A 2 25.39 27.92 -2.90
N ALA A 3 24.21 28.41 -3.24
CA ALA A 3 22.97 27.95 -2.62
C ALA A 3 22.71 26.54 -3.17
N ARG A 4 22.81 25.53 -2.31
CA ARG A 4 22.51 24.15 -2.66
C ARG A 4 21.01 24.04 -2.90
N GLU A 5 20.65 23.56 -4.09
CA GLU A 5 19.31 23.06 -4.41
C GLU A 5 18.98 21.95 -3.39
N GLY A 6 18.06 22.28 -2.48
CA GLY A 6 17.43 21.29 -1.62
C GLY A 6 16.45 20.50 -2.46
N ALA A 7 16.74 19.20 -2.59
CA ALA A 7 15.93 18.21 -3.29
C ALA A 7 14.43 18.42 -3.02
N ALA A 8 13.63 18.42 -4.08
CA ALA A 8 12.19 18.35 -4.00
C ALA A 8 11.80 17.10 -3.17
N GLY A 9 11.40 17.32 -1.92
CA GLY A 9 11.02 16.25 -0.99
C GLY A 9 9.74 15.55 -1.43
N PRO A 10 9.53 14.28 -1.03
CA PRO A 10 8.40 13.49 -1.48
C PRO A 10 7.07 14.07 -0.95
N ALA A 11 6.11 14.20 -1.86
CA ALA A 11 4.67 14.32 -1.69
C ALA A 11 4.14 14.97 -0.37
N ARG A 12 4.03 16.31 -0.37
CA ARG A 12 3.43 17.11 0.72
C ARG A 12 2.01 16.68 1.17
N ASN A 13 1.18 16.11 0.31
CA ASN A 13 -0.27 15.99 0.58
C ASN A 13 -0.68 14.90 1.60
N ALA A 14 -0.06 13.73 1.59
CA ALA A 14 -0.40 12.66 2.55
C ALA A 14 0.24 12.91 3.93
N LEU A 15 1.34 13.69 3.96
CA LEU A 15 2.04 14.10 5.16
C LEU A 15 1.29 15.23 5.89
N GLU A 16 0.80 16.23 5.14
CA GLU A 16 0.04 17.36 5.68
C GLU A 16 -1.36 16.94 6.17
N ALA A 17 -1.98 15.95 5.53
CA ALA A 17 -3.33 15.52 5.92
C ALA A 17 -3.40 14.85 7.30
N TYR A 18 -2.34 14.15 7.74
CA TYR A 18 -2.31 13.52 9.06
C TYR A 18 -2.31 14.55 10.21
N ASP A 19 -1.76 15.75 9.98
CA ASP A 19 -1.76 16.86 10.95
C ASP A 19 -3.17 17.43 11.18
N THR A 20 -4.07 17.32 10.18
CA THR A 20 -5.46 17.80 10.30
C THR A 20 -6.36 16.91 11.17
N SER A 21 -5.88 15.75 11.62
CA SER A 21 -6.65 14.80 12.44
C SER A 21 -6.72 15.16 13.94
N ILE A 22 -6.00 16.20 14.38
CA ILE A 22 -5.99 16.61 15.78
C ILE A 22 -7.32 17.28 16.15
N PRO A 23 -8.08 16.76 17.14
CA PRO A 23 -9.34 17.37 17.56
C PRO A 23 -9.15 18.83 18.00
N ALA A 24 -10.08 19.71 17.62
CA ALA A 24 -10.04 21.14 17.98
C ALA A 24 -10.06 21.39 19.52
N SER A 25 -10.47 20.39 20.30
CA SER A 25 -10.44 20.42 21.76
C SER A 25 -9.02 20.30 22.33
N VAL A 26 -8.05 19.79 21.57
CA VAL A 26 -6.64 19.70 21.99
C VAL A 26 -5.96 21.02 21.66
N GLN A 27 -5.49 21.73 22.70
CA GLN A 27 -4.94 23.08 22.58
C GLN A 27 -3.59 23.21 23.27
N GLY A 28 -2.89 24.33 23.03
CA GLY A 28 -1.62 24.63 23.68
C GLY A 28 -0.52 23.61 23.39
N GLU A 29 0.33 23.34 24.38
CA GLU A 29 1.47 22.42 24.25
C GLU A 29 1.06 20.97 23.94
N GLU A 30 -0.11 20.54 24.42
CA GLU A 30 -0.65 19.21 24.14
C GLU A 30 -0.85 19.01 22.63
N ARG A 31 -1.34 20.04 21.93
CA ARG A 31 -1.53 20.00 20.48
C ARG A 31 -0.21 19.77 19.74
N ALA A 32 0.86 20.43 20.19
CA ALA A 32 2.19 20.24 19.60
C ALA A 32 2.71 18.81 19.81
N HIS A 33 2.47 18.22 20.98
CA HIS A 33 2.86 16.83 21.27
C HIS A 33 2.07 15.83 20.44
N VAL A 34 0.75 16.03 20.28
CA VAL A 34 -0.08 15.17 19.44
C VAL A 34 0.32 15.29 17.97
N ALA A 35 0.60 16.50 17.48
CA ALA A 35 1.09 16.72 16.12
C ALA A 35 2.41 15.98 15.87
N GLU A 36 3.37 16.12 16.78
CA GLU A 36 4.66 15.43 16.68
C GLU A 36 4.50 13.91 16.71
N TYR A 37 3.62 13.39 17.57
CA TYR A 37 3.32 11.96 17.62
C TYR A 37 2.74 11.45 16.30
N LEU A 38 1.73 12.14 15.76
CA LEU A 38 1.09 11.76 14.50
C LEU A 38 2.06 11.85 13.32
N TYR A 39 2.88 12.90 13.27
CA TYR A 39 3.93 13.04 12.28
C TYR A 39 4.90 11.86 12.33
N ARG A 40 5.45 11.54 13.52
CA ARG A 40 6.40 10.42 13.66
C ARG A 40 5.79 9.04 13.43
N SER A 41 4.48 8.91 13.62
CA SER A 41 3.75 7.65 13.48
C SER A 41 3.15 7.44 12.09
N ASN A 42 3.35 8.39 11.16
CA ASN A 42 2.80 8.28 9.81
C ASN A 42 3.41 7.08 9.06
N PRO A 43 2.60 6.08 8.64
CA PRO A 43 3.12 4.87 8.00
C PRO A 43 3.75 5.14 6.62
N MET A 44 3.44 6.27 5.99
CA MET A 44 3.99 6.64 4.69
C MET A 44 5.51 6.84 4.71
N TRP A 45 6.13 7.07 5.88
CA TRP A 45 7.59 7.14 6.02
C TRP A 45 8.32 5.84 5.68
N VAL A 46 7.62 4.70 5.77
CA VAL A 46 8.20 3.38 5.57
C VAL A 46 7.46 2.57 4.51
N ALA A 47 6.42 3.14 3.88
CA ALA A 47 5.60 2.45 2.90
C ALA A 47 6.40 1.94 1.68
N GLU A 48 7.46 2.63 1.27
CA GLU A 48 8.38 2.18 0.22
C GLU A 48 9.09 0.85 0.53
N ARG A 49 9.12 0.44 1.81
CA ARG A 49 9.79 -0.78 2.27
C ARG A 49 8.90 -2.02 2.21
N ILE A 50 7.66 -1.88 1.77
CA ILE A 50 6.72 -3.00 1.63
C ILE A 50 7.17 -3.88 0.45
N GLN A 51 7.63 -5.10 0.76
CA GLN A 51 8.08 -6.08 -0.23
C GLN A 51 7.04 -7.17 -0.50
N THR A 52 6.07 -7.33 0.41
CA THR A 52 4.96 -8.26 0.24
C THR A 52 3.95 -7.68 -0.75
N PRO A 53 3.34 -8.48 -1.64
CA PRO A 53 2.23 -8.03 -2.47
C PRO A 53 1.16 -7.33 -1.62
N LEU A 54 0.77 -6.13 -2.04
CA LEU A 54 -0.10 -5.25 -1.28
C LEU A 54 -1.33 -4.90 -2.10
N PHE A 55 -2.50 -5.14 -1.54
CA PHE A 55 -3.75 -4.64 -2.10
C PHE A 55 -4.30 -3.53 -1.21
N VAL A 56 -4.44 -2.34 -1.78
CA VAL A 56 -5.08 -1.19 -1.13
C VAL A 56 -6.41 -0.94 -1.82
N LEU A 57 -7.49 -1.09 -1.05
CA LEU A 57 -8.84 -0.76 -1.48
C LEU A 57 -9.29 0.52 -0.78
N ASN A 58 -9.74 1.51 -1.54
CA ASN A 58 -10.19 2.79 -1.01
C ASN A 58 -11.44 3.28 -1.76
N SER A 59 -12.22 4.17 -1.14
CA SER A 59 -13.40 4.80 -1.75
C SER A 59 -13.34 6.32 -1.61
N THR A 60 -13.69 7.04 -2.67
CA THR A 60 -13.68 8.51 -2.65
C THR A 60 -14.74 9.14 -1.74
N ASP A 61 -15.73 8.35 -1.30
CA ASP A 61 -16.77 8.74 -0.33
C ASP A 61 -16.52 8.22 1.10
N ASP A 62 -15.30 7.73 1.41
CA ASP A 62 -14.91 7.35 2.77
C ASP A 62 -14.68 8.60 3.65
N PRO A 63 -15.42 8.78 4.76
CA PRO A 63 -15.24 9.92 5.66
C PRO A 63 -13.98 9.83 6.54
N VAL A 64 -13.33 8.68 6.61
CA VAL A 64 -12.15 8.41 7.44
C VAL A 64 -10.90 8.40 6.55
N CYS A 65 -10.86 7.53 5.54
CA CYS A 65 -9.76 7.43 4.59
C CYS A 65 -10.04 8.32 3.37
N VAL A 66 -10.06 9.62 3.58
CA VAL A 66 -10.49 10.60 2.55
C VAL A 66 -9.66 10.53 1.27
N LYS A 67 -10.30 10.88 0.15
CA LYS A 67 -9.68 10.84 -1.19
C LYS A 67 -8.38 11.62 -1.31
N GLU A 68 -8.20 12.68 -0.52
CA GLU A 68 -7.00 13.52 -0.49
C GLU A 68 -5.77 12.75 0.02
N ASN A 69 -5.99 11.69 0.81
CA ASN A 69 -4.93 10.84 1.34
C ASN A 69 -4.52 9.73 0.36
N ILE A 70 -5.28 9.52 -0.72
CA ILE A 70 -4.96 8.50 -1.72
C ILE A 70 -3.80 9.02 -2.59
N PRO A 71 -2.63 8.36 -2.58
CA PRO A 71 -1.54 8.75 -3.46
C PRO A 71 -1.94 8.48 -4.93
N THR A 72 -1.72 9.44 -5.81
CA THR A 72 -2.07 9.35 -7.25
C THR A 72 -0.93 9.86 -8.12
N GLY A 73 -0.84 9.35 -9.36
CA GLY A 73 0.18 9.74 -10.34
C GLY A 73 1.60 9.55 -9.80
N ASP A 74 2.45 10.56 -9.99
CA ASP A 74 3.86 10.54 -9.56
C ASP A 74 4.02 10.38 -8.04
N LYS A 75 3.00 10.73 -7.24
CA LYS A 75 3.02 10.54 -5.78
C LYS A 75 2.82 9.09 -5.37
N LEU A 76 2.31 8.25 -6.26
CA LEU A 76 2.08 6.83 -6.01
C LEU A 76 3.33 5.99 -6.25
N ALA A 77 4.13 6.37 -7.25
CA ALA A 77 5.30 5.63 -7.71
C ALA A 77 6.31 5.27 -6.59
N PRO A 78 6.58 6.13 -5.58
CA PRO A 78 7.48 5.77 -4.48
C PRO A 78 6.94 4.68 -3.54
N TYR A 79 5.62 4.45 -3.52
CA TYR A 79 4.96 3.61 -2.51
C TYR A 79 4.34 2.33 -3.07
N ILE A 80 4.30 2.18 -4.39
CA ILE A 80 3.78 0.99 -5.06
C ILE A 80 4.96 0.20 -5.64
N SER A 81 5.13 -1.02 -5.15
CA SER A 81 6.00 -2.00 -5.78
C SER A 81 5.31 -2.58 -7.02
N GLN A 82 6.04 -3.33 -7.85
CA GLN A 82 5.44 -4.01 -9.01
C GLN A 82 4.34 -5.02 -8.64
N THR A 83 4.25 -5.41 -7.36
CA THR A 83 3.26 -6.36 -6.84
C THR A 83 2.18 -5.69 -5.99
N SER A 84 2.13 -4.36 -6.01
CA SER A 84 1.11 -3.58 -5.30
C SER A 84 -0.03 -3.15 -6.25
N VAL A 85 -1.27 -3.23 -5.76
CA VAL A 85 -2.48 -2.83 -6.47
C VAL A 85 -3.24 -1.82 -5.63
N LEU A 86 -3.59 -0.67 -6.22
CA LEU A 86 -4.50 0.32 -5.63
C LEU A 86 -5.81 0.34 -6.42
N ALA A 87 -6.91 -0.03 -5.76
CA ALA A 87 -8.26 0.08 -6.29
C ALA A 87 -9.00 1.21 -5.59
N VAL A 88 -9.53 2.16 -6.37
CA VAL A 88 -10.32 3.28 -5.86
C VAL A 88 -11.72 3.22 -6.46
N THR A 89 -12.75 3.23 -5.61
CA THR A 89 -14.15 3.29 -6.04
C THR A 89 -14.76 4.66 -5.80
N ASP A 90 -15.79 5.00 -6.58
CA ASP A 90 -16.57 6.22 -6.33
C ASP A 90 -17.43 6.11 -5.07
N ARG A 91 -17.89 4.89 -4.79
CA ARG A 91 -18.80 4.56 -3.69
C ARG A 91 -18.32 3.31 -2.98
N GLY A 92 -18.39 3.34 -1.66
CA GLY A 92 -17.92 2.25 -0.81
C GLY A 92 -17.90 2.58 0.67
N SER A 93 -18.01 3.86 1.03
CA SER A 93 -17.88 4.36 2.39
C SER A 93 -16.61 3.79 3.06
N HIS A 94 -16.60 3.65 4.38
CA HIS A 94 -15.41 3.19 5.09
C HIS A 94 -15.14 1.69 4.96
N CYS A 95 -16.20 0.86 4.97
CA CYS A 95 -16.06 -0.60 4.95
C CYS A 95 -17.16 -1.32 4.16
N ALA A 96 -18.00 -0.60 3.43
CA ALA A 96 -19.22 -1.17 2.84
C ALA A 96 -18.98 -1.76 1.45
N PHE A 97 -18.36 -0.98 0.55
CA PHE A 97 -18.04 -1.38 -0.83
C PHE A 97 -19.19 -2.08 -1.56
N TYR A 98 -20.44 -1.63 -1.36
CA TYR A 98 -21.60 -2.33 -1.88
C TYR A 98 -21.76 -2.19 -3.39
N GLU A 99 -22.05 -3.31 -4.06
CA GLU A 99 -22.42 -3.41 -5.47
C GLU A 99 -23.79 -4.08 -5.66
N GLY A 100 -24.47 -3.78 -6.77
CA GLY A 100 -25.72 -4.41 -7.18
C GLY A 100 -27.00 -3.65 -6.82
N TRP A 101 -28.07 -3.91 -7.56
CA TRP A 101 -29.39 -3.30 -7.33
C TRP A 101 -30.31 -4.27 -6.55
N GLY A 102 -30.95 -3.78 -5.48
CA GLY A 102 -31.93 -4.53 -4.69
C GLY A 102 -31.36 -5.43 -3.59
N TYR A 103 -30.26 -6.12 -3.84
CA TYR A 103 -29.56 -6.94 -2.83
C TYR A 103 -28.06 -6.59 -2.83
N PRO A 104 -27.67 -5.48 -2.17
CA PRO A 104 -26.30 -5.00 -2.18
C PRO A 104 -25.38 -6.05 -1.54
N ARG A 105 -24.28 -6.38 -2.22
CA ARG A 105 -23.22 -7.25 -1.70
C ARG A 105 -21.91 -6.48 -1.61
N SER A 106 -21.10 -6.81 -0.62
CA SER A 106 -19.77 -6.24 -0.51
C SER A 106 -18.91 -6.72 -1.67
N TRP A 107 -18.42 -5.78 -2.48
CA TRP A 107 -17.43 -6.00 -3.52
C TRP A 107 -16.08 -6.40 -2.93
N MET A 108 -15.75 -5.83 -1.75
CA MET A 108 -14.46 -5.96 -1.08
C MET A 108 -14.05 -7.41 -0.86
N ASP A 109 -14.96 -8.25 -0.38
CA ASP A 109 -14.63 -9.65 -0.04
C ASP A 109 -14.17 -10.42 -1.28
N ARG A 110 -14.89 -10.26 -2.39
CA ARG A 110 -14.59 -10.94 -3.65
C ARG A 110 -13.23 -10.50 -4.20
N VAL A 111 -13.00 -9.19 -4.33
CA VAL A 111 -11.74 -8.70 -4.90
C VAL A 111 -10.53 -8.96 -4.02
N THR A 112 -10.72 -9.00 -2.70
CA THR A 112 -9.67 -9.40 -1.77
C THR A 112 -9.30 -10.87 -1.97
N LEU A 113 -10.29 -11.75 -2.14
CA LEU A 113 -10.05 -13.17 -2.43
C LEU A 113 -9.40 -13.37 -3.81
N ASP A 114 -9.85 -12.64 -4.83
CA ASP A 114 -9.25 -12.68 -6.17
C ASP A 114 -7.77 -12.26 -6.13
N PHE A 115 -7.45 -11.20 -5.37
CA PHE A 115 -6.06 -10.78 -5.15
C PHE A 115 -5.23 -11.87 -4.46
N PHE A 116 -5.73 -12.48 -3.38
CA PHE A 116 -5.00 -13.56 -2.71
C PHE A 116 -4.81 -14.78 -3.61
N ALA A 117 -5.82 -15.17 -4.38
CA ALA A 117 -5.72 -16.28 -5.32
C ALA A 117 -4.63 -16.03 -6.37
N ALA A 118 -4.57 -14.81 -6.93
CA ALA A 118 -3.54 -14.43 -7.88
C ALA A 118 -2.13 -14.46 -7.26
N VAL A 119 -1.96 -13.89 -6.05
CA VAL A 119 -0.67 -13.90 -5.35
C VAL A 119 -0.21 -15.33 -5.02
N LEU A 120 -1.11 -16.20 -4.59
CA LEU A 120 -0.78 -17.59 -4.28
C LEU A 120 -0.36 -18.37 -5.53
N ALA A 121 -1.08 -18.22 -6.65
CA ALA A 121 -0.73 -18.86 -7.90
C ALA A 121 0.70 -18.47 -8.36
N GLU A 122 1.01 -17.17 -8.38
CA GLU A 122 2.34 -16.66 -8.72
C GLU A 122 3.44 -17.19 -7.77
N THR A 123 3.12 -17.25 -6.47
CA THR A 123 4.07 -17.73 -5.47
C THR A 123 4.36 -19.22 -5.62
N ASP A 124 3.33 -20.03 -5.86
CA ASP A 124 3.46 -21.48 -6.07
C ASP A 124 4.27 -21.79 -7.34
N GLU A 125 4.02 -21.07 -8.43
CA GLU A 125 4.79 -21.19 -9.66
C GLU A 125 6.27 -20.83 -9.46
N ALA A 126 6.56 -19.72 -8.77
CA ALA A 126 7.92 -19.28 -8.47
C ALA A 126 8.67 -20.30 -7.58
N GLN A 127 7.98 -20.90 -6.60
CA GLN A 127 8.52 -21.94 -5.74
C GLN A 127 8.82 -23.22 -6.53
N GLY A 128 7.89 -23.65 -7.40
CA GLY A 128 8.06 -24.80 -8.28
C GLY A 128 9.26 -24.66 -9.22
N ALA A 129 9.38 -23.51 -9.89
CA ALA A 129 10.51 -23.21 -10.77
C ALA A 129 11.86 -23.23 -10.02
N THR A 130 11.89 -22.65 -8.82
CA THR A 130 13.10 -22.65 -7.97
C THR A 130 13.50 -24.06 -7.55
N GLN A 131 12.53 -24.90 -7.19
CA GLN A 131 12.79 -26.28 -6.78
C GLN A 131 13.29 -27.13 -7.95
N GLN A 132 12.71 -26.97 -9.14
CA GLN A 132 13.17 -27.64 -10.36
C GLN A 132 14.60 -27.23 -10.75
N ALA A 133 14.91 -25.92 -10.71
CA ALA A 133 16.24 -25.41 -11.00
C ALA A 133 17.31 -25.95 -10.03
N ARG A 134 16.99 -26.08 -8.74
CA ARG A 134 17.87 -26.71 -7.73
C ARG A 134 18.15 -28.17 -8.05
N ARG A 135 17.12 -28.95 -8.38
CA ARG A 135 17.25 -30.37 -8.76
C ARG A 135 18.11 -30.56 -10.01
N ALA A 136 17.90 -29.73 -11.04
CA ALA A 136 18.69 -29.79 -12.29
C ALA A 136 20.18 -29.49 -12.07
N ARG A 137 20.53 -28.57 -11.17
CA ARG A 137 21.92 -28.25 -10.81
C ARG A 137 22.62 -29.40 -10.06
N GLN A 138 21.91 -30.07 -9.16
CA GLN A 138 22.45 -31.22 -8.41
C GLN A 138 22.67 -32.43 -9.34
N GLY A 139 21.75 -32.70 -10.27
CA GLY A 139 21.90 -33.78 -11.25
C GLY A 139 23.08 -33.58 -12.21
N ARG A 140 23.42 -32.34 -12.59
CA ARG A 140 24.58 -32.04 -13.46
C ARG A 140 25.94 -32.19 -12.76
N GLN A 141 26.01 -32.01 -11.45
CA GLN A 141 27.26 -32.18 -10.69
C GLN A 141 27.60 -33.66 -10.44
N GLY A 142 26.59 -34.52 -10.30
CA GLY A 142 26.80 -35.98 -10.17
C GLY A 142 27.28 -36.66 -11.46
N ALA A 143 26.99 -36.11 -12.63
CA ALA A 143 27.33 -36.70 -13.93
C ALA A 143 28.73 -36.36 -14.47
N ARG A 144 29.48 -35.46 -13.81
CA ARG A 144 30.84 -35.04 -14.24
C ARG A 144 31.98 -35.60 -13.38
N GLY A 145 31.66 -36.43 -12.38
CA GLY A 145 32.63 -36.96 -11.41
C GLY A 145 32.81 -38.49 -11.43
N GLY A 146 32.34 -39.17 -12.48
CA GLY A 146 32.45 -40.63 -12.66
C GLY A 146 33.38 -40.99 -13.80
#